data_AF-A0A951YBD8-F1
#
_entry.id   AF-A0A951YBD8-F1
#
_cell.length_a   1.000
_cell.length_b   1.000
_cell.length_c   1.000
_cell.angle_alpha   90.00
_cell.angle_beta   90.00
_cell.angle_gamma   90.00
#
_symmetry.space_group_name_H-M   'P 1'
#
loop_
_entity.id
_entity.type
_entity.pdbx_description
1 polymer ?
#
loop_
_entity_poly.entity_id
_entity_poly.type
_entity_poly.pdbx_seq_one_letter_code
_entity_poly.pdbx_strand_id
1 'polypeptide(L)'
;MNKKLIALVITIAAFATNVSARNGYNSRSCPKFYLGISSGINNHSGFLGVNFDVPVTTQFSLGTGVGLSSWGYKAYGEGRFYFKECNRGWALGAAFTYNTGLQDIAVDMPTTIGTTEVVMDWEPSPNVAVSAYHFFNLGRGGHRFYLQLGWSQAIVSTPYVVTSGHTLDSDGVTAMNLLSPGGLIFGFGFSFGLGGR
;
A
#
# COMPACT_ATOMS: atom_id res chain seq x y z
N MET A 1 5.81 -34.14 -3.77
CA MET A 1 5.74 -32.67 -4.02
C MET A 1 5.28 -32.46 -5.46
N ASN A 2 4.00 -32.15 -5.65
CA ASN A 2 3.29 -32.41 -6.90
C ASN A 2 3.39 -31.25 -7.91
N LYS A 3 3.98 -31.54 -9.07
CA LYS A 3 4.12 -30.66 -10.26
C LYS A 3 2.79 -30.16 -10.86
N LYS A 4 1.64 -30.56 -10.30
CA LYS A 4 0.30 -30.18 -10.78
C LYS A 4 -0.22 -28.85 -10.20
N LEU A 5 0.41 -28.32 -9.15
CA LEU A 5 -0.02 -27.04 -8.53
C LEU A 5 0.48 -25.80 -9.29
N ILE A 6 1.58 -25.92 -10.04
CA ILE A 6 2.18 -24.80 -10.80
C ILE A 6 1.35 -24.47 -12.05
N ALA A 7 0.63 -25.44 -12.61
CA ALA A 7 -0.20 -25.22 -13.79
C ALA A 7 -1.48 -24.41 -13.50
N LEU A 8 -1.95 -24.35 -12.24
CA LEU A 8 -3.18 -23.64 -11.89
C LEU A 8 -2.97 -22.12 -11.75
N VAL A 9 -1.76 -21.69 -11.37
CA VAL A 9 -1.43 -20.26 -11.19
C VAL A 9 -1.24 -19.55 -12.54
N ILE A 10 -0.85 -20.29 -13.59
CA ILE A 10 -0.63 -19.72 -14.93
C ILE A 10 -1.96 -19.52 -15.70
N THR A 11 -3.01 -20.30 -15.40
CA THR A 11 -4.28 -20.21 -16.14
C THR A 11 -5.16 -19.03 -15.70
N ILE A 12 -4.97 -18.49 -14.50
CA ILE A 12 -5.69 -17.29 -14.03
C ILE A 12 -5.18 -16.02 -14.74
N ALA A 13 -3.98 -16.06 -15.32
CA ALA A 13 -3.43 -14.96 -16.13
C ALA A 13 -3.99 -14.89 -17.57
N ALA A 14 -4.79 -15.88 -18.01
CA ALA A 14 -5.26 -15.99 -19.39
C ALA A 14 -6.70 -15.49 -19.64
N PHE A 15 -7.44 -15.06 -18.61
CA PHE A 15 -8.73 -14.39 -18.77
C PHE A 15 -8.60 -12.87 -18.61
N ALA A 16 -7.66 -12.27 -19.35
CA ALA A 16 -7.74 -10.86 -19.70
C ALA A 16 -8.85 -10.70 -20.74
N THR A 17 -10.08 -10.47 -20.28
CA THR A 17 -11.17 -10.01 -21.12
C THR A 17 -10.72 -8.73 -21.82
N ASN A 18 -10.78 -8.76 -23.15
CA ASN A 18 -10.59 -7.61 -24.02
C ASN A 18 -11.75 -6.63 -23.81
N VAL A 19 -11.75 -5.89 -22.71
CA VAL A 19 -12.54 -4.66 -22.62
C VAL A 19 -11.79 -3.60 -23.42
N SER A 20 -12.05 -3.59 -24.72
CA SER A 20 -11.70 -2.47 -25.58
C SER A 20 -12.56 -1.27 -25.20
N ALA A 21 -12.16 -0.56 -24.14
CA ALA A 21 -12.57 0.83 -23.96
C ALA A 21 -11.74 1.70 -24.93
N ARG A 22 -12.08 1.65 -26.23
CA ARG A 22 -11.70 2.72 -27.17
C ARG A 22 -12.57 3.92 -26.84
N ASN A 23 -12.08 4.84 -26.01
CA ASN A 23 -12.69 6.16 -25.89
C ASN A 23 -11.66 7.23 -25.47
N GLY A 24 -11.17 7.97 -26.47
CA GLY A 24 -10.83 9.39 -26.30
C GLY A 24 -9.49 9.76 -25.66
N TYR A 25 -8.37 9.08 -25.95
CA TYR A 25 -7.06 9.67 -25.69
C TYR A 25 -6.73 10.66 -26.82
N ASN A 26 -7.24 11.88 -26.71
CA ASN A 26 -6.76 13.00 -27.51
C ASN A 26 -5.27 13.23 -27.19
N SER A 27 -4.50 13.67 -28.18
CA SER A 27 -3.05 13.94 -28.19
C SER A 27 -2.59 15.06 -27.22
N ARG A 28 -3.12 15.10 -26.00
CA ARG A 28 -2.67 15.99 -24.91
C ARG A 28 -1.43 15.39 -24.27
N SER A 29 -0.43 16.21 -23.99
CA SER A 29 0.80 15.73 -23.35
C SER A 29 0.50 15.02 -22.02
N CYS A 30 1.31 13.99 -21.72
CA CYS A 30 1.19 13.23 -20.48
C CYS A 30 1.21 14.18 -19.27
N PRO A 31 0.41 13.91 -18.22
CA PRO A 31 0.50 14.69 -16.99
C PRO A 31 1.93 14.69 -16.45
N LYS A 32 2.39 15.85 -15.96
CA LYS A 32 3.74 16.02 -15.39
C LYS A 32 3.76 15.89 -13.87
N PHE A 33 2.58 15.87 -13.25
CA PHE A 33 2.41 15.73 -11.82
C PHE A 33 1.06 15.08 -11.53
N TYR A 34 1.00 14.35 -10.44
CA TYR A 34 -0.25 13.82 -9.91
C TYR A 34 -0.35 14.14 -8.43
N LEU A 35 -1.49 14.70 -8.03
CA LEU A 35 -1.93 14.78 -6.65
C LEU A 35 -3.00 13.71 -6.45
N GLY A 36 -2.92 12.90 -5.41
CA GLY A 36 -3.89 11.84 -5.18
C GLY A 36 -4.24 11.59 -3.74
N ILE A 37 -5.29 10.82 -3.59
CA ILE A 37 -5.76 10.26 -2.33
C ILE A 37 -5.74 8.74 -2.44
N SER A 38 -5.42 8.06 -1.36
CA SER A 38 -5.32 6.60 -1.33
C SER A 38 -5.86 6.04 -0.02
N SER A 39 -6.44 4.85 -0.10
CA SER A 39 -6.96 4.10 1.03
C SER A 39 -6.70 2.60 0.83
N GLY A 40 -6.61 1.85 1.92
CA GLY A 40 -6.38 0.41 1.84
C GLY A 40 -5.82 -0.21 3.10
N ILE A 41 -5.57 -1.50 3.01
CA ILE A 41 -4.90 -2.31 4.03
C ILE A 41 -3.42 -2.36 3.68
N ASN A 42 -2.57 -1.93 4.62
CA ASN A 42 -1.12 -1.88 4.48
C ASN A 42 -0.57 -1.17 3.24
N ASN A 43 -1.40 -0.41 2.51
CA ASN A 43 -0.94 0.39 1.37
C ASN A 43 0.12 1.42 1.82
N HIS A 44 0.80 2.04 0.87
CA HIS A 44 1.92 2.91 1.19
C HIS A 44 1.56 4.13 2.06
N SER A 45 0.36 4.69 1.90
CA SER A 45 -0.14 5.83 2.68
C SER A 45 -0.99 5.43 3.90
N GLY A 46 -1.20 4.13 4.12
CA GLY A 46 -2.05 3.60 5.19
C GLY A 46 -3.55 3.55 4.85
N PHE A 47 -4.38 3.59 5.89
CA PHE A 47 -5.84 3.54 5.77
C PHE A 47 -6.40 4.70 4.95
N LEU A 48 -5.82 5.90 5.12
CA LEU A 48 -6.17 7.09 4.35
C LEU A 48 -4.95 8.00 4.25
N GLY A 49 -4.61 8.45 3.05
CA GLY A 49 -3.51 9.37 2.86
C GLY A 49 -3.53 10.14 1.55
N VAL A 50 -2.65 11.13 1.47
CA VAL A 50 -2.40 11.96 0.30
C VAL A 50 -1.10 11.52 -0.33
N ASN A 51 -1.08 11.40 -1.64
CA ASN A 51 0.09 11.03 -2.42
C ASN A 51 0.39 12.05 -3.50
N PHE A 52 1.68 12.16 -3.82
CA PHE A 52 2.24 12.98 -4.87
C PHE A 52 3.06 12.06 -5.77
N ASP A 53 2.89 12.19 -7.07
CA ASP A 53 3.62 11.38 -8.03
C ASP A 53 4.14 12.24 -9.18
N VAL A 54 5.44 12.12 -9.44
CA VAL A 54 6.17 12.89 -10.43
C VAL A 54 6.68 11.92 -11.51
N PRO A 55 6.06 11.90 -12.69
CA PRO A 55 6.62 11.27 -13.89
C PRO A 55 8.01 11.81 -14.19
N VAL A 56 9.02 10.93 -14.13
CA VAL A 56 10.40 11.24 -14.51
C VAL A 56 10.61 10.93 -15.99
N THR A 57 9.99 9.84 -16.47
CA THR A 57 9.91 9.47 -17.89
C THR A 57 8.46 9.11 -18.25
N THR A 58 8.21 8.73 -19.50
CA THR A 58 6.88 8.25 -19.92
C THR A 58 6.49 6.90 -19.30
N GLN A 59 7.45 6.19 -18.69
CA GLN A 59 7.29 4.86 -18.11
C GLN A 59 7.81 4.76 -16.67
N PHE A 60 8.29 5.84 -16.08
CA PHE A 60 8.82 5.84 -14.72
C PHE A 60 8.34 7.05 -13.93
N SER A 61 7.98 6.83 -12.68
CA SER A 61 7.63 7.89 -11.74
C SER A 61 8.23 7.68 -10.37
N LEU A 62 8.37 8.79 -9.66
CA LEU A 62 8.69 8.82 -8.23
C LEU A 62 7.47 9.30 -7.47
N GLY A 63 7.05 8.51 -6.49
CA GLY A 63 5.93 8.77 -5.61
C GLY A 63 6.38 9.05 -4.19
N THR A 64 5.65 9.91 -3.49
CA THR A 64 5.77 10.09 -2.04
C THR A 64 4.40 10.44 -1.47
N GLY A 65 4.23 10.29 -0.16
CA GLY A 65 2.98 10.66 0.47
C GLY A 65 3.00 10.45 1.96
N VAL A 66 1.91 10.88 2.58
CA VAL A 66 1.67 10.78 4.02
C VAL A 66 0.23 10.37 4.29
N GLY A 67 0.00 9.68 5.39
CA GLY A 67 -1.35 9.31 5.80
C GLY A 67 -1.42 8.67 7.18
N LEU A 68 -2.60 8.13 7.47
CA LEU A 68 -2.94 7.47 8.73
C LEU A 68 -2.79 5.96 8.59
N SER A 69 -2.16 5.33 9.56
CA SER A 69 -1.95 3.89 9.66
C SER A 69 -2.54 3.36 10.96
N SER A 70 -2.68 2.03 11.06
CA SER A 70 -2.95 1.38 12.35
C SER A 70 -1.85 1.68 13.36
N TRP A 71 -0.65 2.07 12.92
CA TRP A 71 0.54 2.26 13.74
C TRP A 71 1.00 3.74 13.78
N GLY A 72 0.04 4.65 13.89
CA GLY A 72 0.27 6.10 13.91
C GLY A 72 0.29 6.75 12.52
N TYR A 73 1.13 7.77 12.33
CA TYR A 73 1.30 8.41 11.03
C TYR A 73 2.24 7.59 10.14
N LYS A 74 1.99 7.61 8.84
CA LYS A 74 2.78 6.89 7.85
C LYS A 74 3.28 7.83 6.76
N ALA A 75 4.54 7.71 6.40
CA ALA A 75 5.14 8.38 5.25
C ALA A 75 5.82 7.35 4.34
N TYR A 76 5.93 7.66 3.05
CA TYR A 76 6.60 6.76 2.11
C TYR A 76 7.31 7.48 0.96
N GLY A 77 8.26 6.76 0.36
CA GLY A 77 8.83 7.05 -0.95
C GLY A 77 8.77 5.80 -1.82
N GLU A 78 8.43 5.95 -3.10
CA GLU A 78 8.22 4.86 -4.04
C GLU A 78 8.80 5.19 -5.42
N GLY A 79 9.38 4.21 -6.09
CA GLY A 79 9.62 4.25 -7.53
C GLY A 79 8.66 3.31 -8.26
N ARG A 80 8.05 3.77 -9.36
CA ARG A 80 7.12 2.96 -10.17
C ARG A 80 7.51 2.89 -11.63
N PHE A 81 7.54 1.68 -12.17
CA PHE A 81 7.74 1.40 -13.58
C PHE A 81 6.42 0.98 -14.24
N TYR A 82 6.08 1.61 -15.37
CA TYR A 82 4.84 1.42 -16.10
C TYR A 82 5.09 0.70 -17.42
N PHE A 83 4.26 -0.29 -17.72
CA PHE A 83 4.34 -1.04 -18.98
C PHE A 83 3.77 -0.27 -20.18
N LYS A 84 3.10 0.86 -19.95
CA LYS A 84 2.57 1.75 -20.98
C LYS A 84 3.04 3.18 -20.73
N GLU A 85 3.11 3.94 -21.83
CA GLU A 85 3.45 5.36 -21.80
C GLU A 85 2.43 6.20 -21.02
N CYS A 86 2.86 7.41 -20.64
CA CYS A 86 2.13 8.37 -19.83
C CYS A 86 1.74 7.83 -18.44
N ASN A 87 2.49 6.89 -17.88
CA ASN A 87 2.31 6.37 -16.52
C ASN A 87 0.88 5.85 -16.26
N ARG A 88 0.40 4.97 -17.16
CA ARG A 88 -0.96 4.40 -17.15
C ARG A 88 -0.94 2.87 -17.28
N GLY A 89 -2.09 2.24 -17.04
CA GLY A 89 -2.24 0.80 -17.14
C GLY A 89 -1.50 0.06 -16.03
N TRP A 90 -0.85 -1.04 -16.36
CA TRP A 90 -0.11 -1.83 -15.38
C TRP A 90 1.21 -1.17 -14.98
N ALA A 91 1.56 -1.26 -13.69
CA ALA A 91 2.83 -0.81 -13.17
C ALA A 91 3.34 -1.73 -12.05
N LEU A 92 4.65 -1.73 -11.84
CA LEU A 92 5.32 -2.34 -10.70
C LEU A 92 6.01 -1.24 -9.89
N GLY A 93 5.85 -1.30 -8.56
CA GLY A 93 6.41 -0.34 -7.63
C GLY A 93 7.25 -1.01 -6.55
N ALA A 94 8.27 -0.29 -6.10
CA ALA A 94 9.04 -0.61 -4.91
C ALA A 94 9.10 0.62 -4.01
N ALA A 95 8.81 0.44 -2.72
CA ALA A 95 8.66 1.52 -1.77
C ALA A 95 9.41 1.26 -0.46
N PHE A 96 9.82 2.36 0.16
CA PHE A 96 10.18 2.40 1.57
C PHE A 96 9.10 3.19 2.31
N THR A 97 8.57 2.63 3.39
CA THR A 97 7.56 3.29 4.22
C THR A 97 8.00 3.34 5.68
N TYR A 98 7.56 4.36 6.40
CA TYR A 98 7.88 4.56 7.80
C TYR A 98 6.59 4.88 8.57
N ASN A 99 6.34 4.13 9.64
CA ASN A 99 5.25 4.39 10.58
C ASN A 99 5.84 4.95 11.87
N THR A 100 5.22 5.97 12.45
CA THR A 100 5.73 6.66 13.64
C THR A 100 5.60 5.84 14.92
N GLY A 101 4.72 4.84 14.96
CA GLY A 101 4.35 4.20 16.21
C GLY A 101 3.40 5.06 17.05
N LEU A 102 3.05 4.54 18.22
CA LEU A 102 2.19 5.14 19.23
C LEU A 102 2.69 4.73 20.62
N GLN A 103 2.60 5.60 21.63
CA GLN A 103 3.07 5.32 22.99
C GLN A 103 1.91 5.27 23.97
N ASP A 104 2.10 4.55 25.07
CA ASP A 104 1.15 4.44 26.19
C ASP A 104 -0.27 4.06 25.75
N ILE A 105 -0.38 3.13 24.80
CA ILE A 105 -1.68 2.68 24.27
C ILE A 105 -2.24 1.60 25.19
N ALA A 106 -3.38 1.90 25.81
CA ALA A 106 -4.17 0.95 26.59
C ALA A 106 -5.20 0.24 25.70
N VAL A 107 -5.12 -1.09 25.61
CA VAL A 107 -6.07 -1.92 24.84
C VAL A 107 -6.45 -3.15 25.66
N ASP A 108 -7.73 -3.50 25.65
CA ASP A 108 -8.18 -4.80 26.17
C ASP A 108 -7.66 -5.93 25.28
N MET A 109 -6.79 -6.76 25.85
CA MET A 109 -6.11 -7.82 25.11
C MET A 109 -6.24 -9.17 25.84
N PRO A 110 -6.35 -10.29 25.09
CA PRO A 110 -6.21 -11.62 25.66
C PRO A 110 -4.81 -11.83 26.27
N THR A 111 -4.77 -12.21 27.54
CA THR A 111 -3.54 -12.53 28.28
C THR A 111 -3.64 -13.88 28.97
N THR A 112 -2.53 -14.37 29.51
CA THR A 112 -2.48 -15.65 30.22
C THR A 112 -3.39 -15.73 31.46
N ILE A 113 -3.89 -14.60 31.95
CA ILE A 113 -4.81 -14.52 33.11
C ILE A 113 -6.25 -14.13 32.72
N GLY A 114 -6.55 -14.09 31.42
CA GLY A 114 -7.83 -13.63 30.86
C GLY A 114 -7.69 -12.32 30.09
N THR A 115 -8.81 -11.75 29.64
CA THR A 115 -8.82 -10.45 28.97
C THR A 115 -8.62 -9.35 30.01
N THR A 116 -7.58 -8.54 29.84
CA THR A 116 -7.29 -7.39 30.70
C THR A 116 -6.80 -6.23 29.86
N GLU A 117 -6.87 -5.02 30.40
CA GLU A 117 -6.28 -3.84 29.81
C GLU A 117 -4.75 -3.97 29.84
N VAL A 118 -4.11 -3.89 28.67
CA VAL A 118 -2.67 -3.98 28.50
C VAL A 118 -2.18 -2.65 27.94
N VAL A 119 -1.24 -2.03 28.65
CA VAL A 119 -0.54 -0.83 28.18
C VAL A 119 0.68 -1.25 27.38
N MET A 120 0.80 -0.72 26.18
CA MET A 120 1.85 -1.07 25.22
C MET A 120 2.38 0.16 24.49
N ASP A 121 3.67 0.10 24.18
CA ASP A 121 4.31 0.99 23.23
C ASP A 121 4.40 0.30 21.87
N TRP A 122 3.89 0.95 20.84
CA TRP A 122 3.98 0.54 19.45
C TRP A 122 5.17 1.25 18.83
N GLU A 123 6.22 0.48 18.55
CA GLU A 123 7.50 1.01 18.09
C GLU A 123 7.41 1.55 16.65
N PRO A 124 8.20 2.58 16.30
CA PRO A 124 8.31 3.04 14.92
C PRO A 124 8.76 1.90 13.99
N SER A 125 8.11 1.77 12.84
CA SER A 125 8.28 0.62 11.95
C SER A 125 8.63 1.04 10.52
N PRO A 126 9.92 1.03 10.13
CA PRO A 126 10.34 1.11 8.75
C PRO A 126 10.06 -0.21 8.01
N ASN A 127 9.60 -0.11 6.78
CA ASN A 127 9.17 -1.23 5.95
C ASN A 127 9.67 -1.07 4.53
N VAL A 128 10.00 -2.19 3.88
CA VAL A 128 10.18 -2.27 2.42
C VAL A 128 8.97 -2.95 1.80
N ALA A 129 8.54 -2.47 0.64
CA ALA A 129 7.36 -2.99 -0.02
C ALA A 129 7.54 -3.11 -1.53
N VAL A 130 6.86 -4.08 -2.11
CA VAL A 130 6.71 -4.25 -3.56
C VAL A 130 5.24 -4.36 -3.89
N SER A 131 4.83 -3.78 -5.02
CA SER A 131 3.42 -3.73 -5.41
C SER A 131 3.23 -3.76 -6.92
N ALA A 132 2.14 -4.40 -7.35
CA ALA A 132 1.59 -4.26 -8.68
C ALA A 132 0.40 -3.31 -8.64
N TYR A 133 0.26 -2.53 -9.69
CA TYR A 133 -0.82 -1.55 -9.85
C TYR A 133 -1.52 -1.73 -11.17
N HIS A 134 -2.80 -1.38 -11.20
CA HIS A 134 -3.51 -1.12 -12.44
C HIS A 134 -4.20 0.23 -12.40
N PHE A 135 -3.81 1.13 -13.31
CA PHE A 135 -4.35 2.49 -13.45
C PHE A 135 -5.41 2.56 -14.55
N PHE A 136 -6.63 2.85 -14.15
CA PHE A 136 -7.78 3.13 -15.00
C PHE A 136 -7.86 4.62 -15.33
N ASN A 137 -8.09 4.95 -16.59
CA ASN A 137 -8.27 6.33 -17.02
C ASN A 137 -9.65 6.84 -16.60
N LEU A 138 -9.72 8.04 -16.02
CA LEU A 138 -10.98 8.66 -15.65
C LEU A 138 -11.19 9.97 -16.39
N GLY A 139 -12.22 9.99 -17.25
CA GLY A 139 -12.60 11.15 -18.04
C GLY A 139 -11.52 11.62 -19.01
N ARG A 140 -11.56 12.91 -19.34
CA ARG A 140 -10.66 13.56 -20.33
C ARG A 140 -9.55 14.41 -19.70
N GLY A 141 -9.46 14.45 -18.36
CA GLY A 141 -8.62 15.38 -17.60
C GLY A 141 -7.27 14.82 -17.15
N GLY A 142 -6.83 13.70 -17.72
CA GLY A 142 -5.58 13.08 -17.31
C GLY A 142 -5.64 12.33 -15.97
N HIS A 143 -6.76 12.42 -15.24
CA HIS A 143 -7.00 11.73 -13.98
C HIS A 143 -6.98 10.20 -14.14
N ARG A 144 -6.68 9.52 -13.03
CA ARG A 144 -6.60 8.07 -12.98
C ARG A 144 -7.06 7.54 -11.63
N PHE A 145 -7.73 6.40 -11.65
CA PHE A 145 -7.97 5.59 -10.47
C PHE A 145 -7.07 4.37 -10.53
N TYR A 146 -6.62 3.85 -9.39
CA TYR A 146 -5.80 2.66 -9.37
C TYR A 146 -6.23 1.67 -8.32
N LEU A 147 -5.94 0.41 -8.61
CA LEU A 147 -5.89 -0.69 -7.64
C LEU A 147 -4.43 -1.06 -7.41
N GLN A 148 -4.12 -1.45 -6.18
CA GLN A 148 -2.80 -1.85 -5.71
C GLN A 148 -2.90 -3.21 -5.01
N LEU A 149 -2.00 -4.12 -5.37
CA LEU A 149 -1.80 -5.38 -4.68
C LEU A 149 -0.31 -5.60 -4.46
N GLY A 150 0.10 -6.06 -3.29
CA GLY A 150 1.53 -6.22 -3.01
C GLY A 150 1.83 -6.88 -1.68
N TRP A 151 3.09 -6.73 -1.27
CA TRP A 151 3.59 -7.20 0.03
C TRP A 151 4.49 -6.15 0.65
N SER A 152 4.34 -5.95 1.96
CA SER A 152 5.19 -5.10 2.80
C SER A 152 5.89 -5.96 3.83
N GLN A 153 7.17 -5.72 4.07
CA GLN A 153 7.96 -6.40 5.08
C GLN A 153 8.52 -5.36 6.05
N ALA A 154 8.19 -5.52 7.33
CA ALA A 154 8.83 -4.75 8.39
C ALA A 154 10.32 -5.11 8.46
N ILE A 155 11.15 -4.09 8.61
CA ILE A 155 12.60 -4.22 8.81
C ILE A 155 12.91 -4.48 10.28
N VAL A 156 12.05 -3.99 11.19
CA VAL A 156 12.15 -4.23 12.63
C VAL A 156 11.53 -5.56 13.02
N SER A 157 12.17 -6.27 13.96
CA SER A 157 11.71 -7.57 14.47
C SER A 157 10.73 -7.46 15.64
N THR A 158 10.75 -6.33 16.36
CA THR A 158 9.98 -6.12 17.59
C THR A 158 9.05 -4.93 17.39
N PRO A 159 7.81 -5.14 16.95
CA PRO A 159 6.91 -4.04 16.58
C PRO A 159 6.26 -3.34 17.79
N TYR A 160 6.22 -3.98 18.96
CA TYR A 160 5.64 -3.41 20.18
C TYR A 160 6.34 -3.94 21.45
N VAL A 161 6.17 -3.21 22.54
CA VAL A 161 6.65 -3.55 23.89
C VAL A 161 5.47 -3.44 24.87
N VAL A 162 5.25 -4.49 25.68
CA VAL A 162 4.22 -4.45 26.72
C VAL A 162 4.82 -3.80 27.97
N THR A 163 4.26 -2.68 28.41
CA THR A 163 4.77 -1.88 29.55
C THR A 163 3.99 -2.12 30.83
N SER A 164 2.77 -2.68 30.76
CA SER A 164 1.95 -3.02 31.94
C SER A 164 2.43 -4.26 32.71
N GLY A 165 3.44 -4.99 32.21
CA GLY A 165 3.94 -6.21 32.83
C GLY A 165 3.10 -7.47 32.59
N HIS A 166 2.05 -7.37 31.77
CA HIS A 166 1.24 -8.52 31.35
C HIS A 166 1.92 -9.30 30.20
N THR A 167 1.57 -10.59 30.08
CA THR A 167 2.03 -11.45 28.98
C THR A 167 0.84 -11.79 28.09
N LEU A 168 0.92 -11.42 26.82
CA LEU A 168 -0.09 -11.77 25.82
C LEU A 168 -0.12 -13.29 25.59
N ASP A 169 -1.31 -13.85 25.41
CA ASP A 169 -1.46 -15.23 24.96
C ASP A 169 -1.32 -15.34 23.42
N SER A 170 -1.58 -16.51 22.85
CA SER A 170 -1.49 -16.73 21.40
C SER A 170 -2.41 -15.83 20.58
N ASP A 171 -3.58 -15.53 21.11
CA ASP A 171 -4.61 -14.77 20.43
C ASP A 171 -4.27 -13.28 20.48
N GLY A 172 -3.81 -12.79 21.63
CA GLY A 172 -3.27 -11.44 21.79
C GLY A 172 -2.07 -11.20 20.88
N VAL A 173 -1.12 -12.13 20.80
CA VAL A 173 0.02 -12.03 19.86
C VAL A 173 -0.44 -12.02 18.41
N THR A 174 -1.43 -12.84 18.05
CA THR A 174 -1.99 -12.88 16.68
C THR A 174 -2.68 -11.57 16.32
N ALA A 175 -3.46 -11.00 17.23
CA ALA A 175 -4.10 -9.69 17.05
C ALA A 175 -3.05 -8.59 16.81
N MET A 176 -1.98 -8.58 17.62
CA MET A 176 -0.89 -7.63 17.44
C MET A 176 -0.17 -7.79 16.09
N ASN A 177 0.08 -9.03 15.66
CA ASN A 177 0.71 -9.29 14.36
C ASN A 177 -0.16 -8.80 13.20
N LEU A 178 -1.49 -8.92 13.30
CA LEU A 178 -2.41 -8.43 12.27
C LEU A 178 -2.45 -6.89 12.20
N LEU A 179 -2.35 -6.22 13.34
CA LEU A 179 -2.34 -4.75 13.41
C LEU A 179 -0.98 -4.16 13.03
N SER A 180 0.10 -4.92 13.24
CA SER A 180 1.46 -4.48 12.98
C SER A 180 1.69 -4.14 11.49
N PRO A 181 2.47 -3.09 11.19
CA PRO A 181 2.78 -2.74 9.81
C PRO A 181 3.50 -3.87 9.10
N GLY A 182 2.95 -4.31 7.97
CA GLY A 182 3.53 -5.39 7.17
C GLY A 182 2.48 -6.36 6.65
N GLY A 183 2.90 -7.26 5.78
CA GLY A 183 2.04 -8.28 5.18
C GLY A 183 1.42 -7.85 3.86
N LEU A 184 0.25 -8.42 3.56
CA LEU A 184 -0.44 -8.22 2.29
C LEU A 184 -0.89 -6.77 2.12
N ILE A 185 -0.58 -6.18 0.97
CA ILE A 185 -1.04 -4.87 0.58
C ILE A 185 -2.26 -5.02 -0.32
N PHE A 186 -3.35 -4.36 0.05
CA PHE A 186 -4.48 -4.14 -0.83
C PHE A 186 -4.90 -2.67 -0.73
N GLY A 187 -4.81 -1.96 -1.84
CA GLY A 187 -5.08 -0.53 -1.86
C GLY A 187 -5.82 -0.08 -3.10
N PHE A 188 -6.41 1.10 -3.00
CA PHE A 188 -6.94 1.82 -4.12
C PHE A 188 -6.70 3.31 -3.94
N GLY A 189 -6.76 4.05 -5.03
CA GLY A 189 -6.58 5.49 -4.95
C GLY A 189 -7.03 6.21 -6.20
N PHE A 190 -7.20 7.51 -6.05
CA PHE A 190 -7.52 8.43 -7.12
C PHE A 190 -6.39 9.43 -7.24
N SER A 191 -5.93 9.70 -8.47
CA SER A 191 -4.91 10.70 -8.76
C SER A 191 -5.40 11.69 -9.80
N PHE A 192 -5.38 12.96 -9.42
CA PHE A 192 -5.61 14.12 -10.27
C PHE A 192 -4.33 14.44 -11.05
N GLY A 193 -4.34 14.22 -12.37
CA GLY A 193 -3.26 14.67 -13.24
C GLY A 193 -3.25 16.19 -13.35
N LEU A 194 -2.10 16.80 -13.06
CA LEU A 194 -1.86 18.24 -13.12
C LEU A 194 -0.71 18.53 -14.09
N GLY A 195 -0.92 19.50 -14.98
CA GLY A 195 0.08 19.93 -15.96
C GLY A 195 0.24 18.95 -17.12
N GLY A 196 -0.12 19.39 -18.32
CA GLY A 196 -0.05 18.64 -19.58
C GLY A 196 -0.85 19.44 -20.60
N ARG A 197 -0.15 20.16 -21.50
CA ARG A 197 -0.76 20.85 -22.64
C ARG A 197 -0.68 19.95 -23.86
#